data_AF-A0A915DQC3-F1
#
_entry.id   AF-A0A915DQC3-F1
#
_cell.length_a   1.000
_cell.length_b   1.000
_cell.length_c   1.000
_cell.angle_alpha   90.00
_cell.angle_beta   90.00
_cell.angle_gamma   90.00
#
_symmetry.space_group_name_H-M   'P 1'
#
loop_
_entity.id
_entity.type
_entity.pdbx_description
1 polymer ?
#
loop_
_entity_poly.entity_id
_entity_poly.type
_entity_poly.pdbx_seq_one_letter_code
_entity_poly.pdbx_strand_id
1 'polypeptide(L)'
;MTSFLSTDRPDQIYRLITPLFIHAGILRCIFTVVGQMTIMRNFETMIGWHRLSIIYFISGIGGYLASSIFVPYMPEVGPAGSQGGVLGALIINVLYNWHFIRRPRKVLLIHLAIAAFLFLTGFVPYIDNWAQLFGFVIGCLLAAALIPYFHFGKQTRHQRIIIVVGSLSITFLIFVILFTTFYAYPIIDNPVFSWLNCPFTNSKVCDHQSLILKNWLPI
;
A
#
# COMPACT_ATOMS: atom_id res chain seq x y z
N MET A 1 25.38 8.38 5.75
CA MET A 1 24.65 7.98 4.53
C MET A 1 25.60 7.17 3.68
N THR A 2 25.18 6.01 3.18
CA THR A 2 26.00 5.24 2.22
C THR A 2 26.11 6.02 0.92
N SER A 3 27.31 6.11 0.35
CA SER A 3 27.52 6.72 -0.97
C SER A 3 26.83 5.88 -2.05
N PHE A 4 26.36 6.55 -3.11
CA PHE A 4 25.89 5.85 -4.30
C PHE A 4 27.05 5.11 -4.97
N LEU A 5 26.84 3.83 -5.32
CA LEU A 5 27.81 3.05 -6.09
C LEU A 5 27.80 3.46 -7.57
N SER A 6 26.64 3.86 -8.07
CA SER A 6 26.43 4.38 -9.42
C SER A 6 25.34 5.45 -9.40
N THR A 7 25.62 6.64 -9.92
CA THR A 7 24.65 7.76 -9.93
C THR A 7 23.48 7.52 -10.89
N ASP A 8 23.68 6.71 -11.93
CA ASP A 8 22.70 6.51 -13.01
C ASP A 8 21.72 5.35 -12.76
N ARG A 9 21.90 4.59 -11.67
CA ARG A 9 21.05 3.43 -11.36
C ARG A 9 20.66 3.42 -9.88
N PRO A 10 19.37 3.17 -9.56
CA PRO A 10 18.94 3.07 -8.19
C PRO A 10 19.52 1.79 -7.54
N ASP A 11 20.45 1.96 -6.62
CA ASP A 11 21.19 0.89 -5.91
C ASP A 11 20.78 0.75 -4.43
N GLN A 12 19.97 1.67 -3.91
CA GLN A 12 19.63 1.77 -2.49
C GLN A 12 18.26 1.16 -2.15
N ILE A 13 18.13 -0.16 -2.35
CA ILE A 13 16.86 -0.92 -2.14
C ILE A 13 16.30 -0.77 -0.72
N TYR A 14 17.15 -0.55 0.28
CA TYR A 14 16.71 -0.33 1.66
C TYR A 14 15.73 0.86 1.78
N ARG A 15 15.80 1.84 0.86
CA ARG A 15 14.88 2.99 0.79
C ARG A 15 13.44 2.61 0.46
N LEU A 16 13.16 1.40 -0.02
CA LEU A 16 11.80 0.88 -0.18
C LEU A 16 11.23 0.29 1.12
N ILE A 17 12.07 0.00 2.11
CA ILE A 17 11.66 -0.66 3.35
C ILE A 17 11.68 0.32 4.51
N THR A 18 12.75 1.12 4.64
CA THR A 18 12.93 2.03 5.77
C THR A 18 11.81 3.06 5.95
N PRO A 19 11.18 3.64 4.90
CA PRO A 19 10.16 4.66 5.10
C PRO A 19 8.90 4.12 5.77
N LEU A 20 8.65 2.81 5.76
CA LEU A 20 7.51 2.18 6.44
C LEU A 20 7.51 2.47 7.95
N PHE A 21 8.68 2.71 8.53
CA PHE A 21 8.86 2.98 9.96
C PHE A 21 8.96 4.47 10.30
N ILE A 22 9.18 5.31 9.29
CA ILE A 22 9.42 6.76 9.47
C ILE A 22 8.10 7.49 9.32
N HIS A 23 7.88 8.56 10.09
CA HIS A 23 6.67 9.37 9.99
C HIS A 23 7.01 10.84 9.83
N ALA A 24 6.22 11.58 9.05
CA ALA A 24 6.44 13.01 8.79
C ALA A 24 6.23 13.95 10.01
N GLY A 25 5.91 13.40 11.19
CA GLY A 25 5.76 14.16 12.42
C GLY A 25 5.18 13.34 13.58
N ILE A 26 5.31 13.86 14.81
CA ILE A 26 4.90 13.17 16.04
C ILE A 26 3.38 12.92 16.07
N LEU A 27 2.57 13.90 15.71
CA LEU A 27 1.11 13.74 15.68
C LEU A 27 0.68 12.68 14.67
N ARG A 28 1.24 12.71 13.45
CA ARG A 28 0.98 11.68 12.43
C ARG A 28 1.39 10.29 12.93
N CYS A 29 2.55 10.19 13.59
CA CYS A 29 3.01 8.94 14.21
C CYS A 29 2.01 8.41 15.24
N ILE A 30 1.57 9.25 16.18
CA ILE A 30 0.62 8.86 17.22
C ILE A 30 -0.70 8.35 16.62
N PHE A 31 -1.30 9.11 15.69
CA PHE A 31 -2.56 8.70 15.06
C PHE A 31 -2.41 7.40 14.26
N THR A 32 -1.32 7.27 13.49
CA THR A 32 -1.02 6.07 12.73
C THR A 32 -0.84 4.87 13.65
N VAL A 33 -0.01 4.98 14.69
CA VAL A 33 0.29 3.87 15.61
C VAL A 33 -0.96 3.47 16.40
N VAL A 34 -1.74 4.43 16.92
CA VAL A 34 -2.97 4.12 17.67
C VAL A 34 -4.01 3.45 16.76
N GLY A 35 -4.22 3.97 15.55
CA GLY A 35 -5.12 3.37 14.57
C GLY A 35 -4.66 1.97 14.15
N GLN A 36 -3.37 1.83 13.86
CA GLN A 36 -2.75 0.57 13.48
C GLN A 36 -2.89 -0.46 14.61
N MET A 37 -2.54 -0.11 15.85
CA MET A 37 -2.64 -1.01 17.01
C MET A 37 -4.09 -1.47 17.26
N THR A 38 -5.07 -0.58 17.08
CA THR A 38 -6.48 -0.93 17.31
C THR A 38 -7.01 -1.91 16.27
N ILE A 39 -6.69 -1.68 15.00
CA ILE A 39 -7.17 -2.50 13.88
C ILE A 39 -6.37 -3.79 13.77
N MET A 40 -5.03 -3.69 13.73
CA MET A 40 -4.14 -4.82 13.49
C MET A 40 -4.11 -5.81 14.66
N ARG A 41 -4.22 -5.37 15.92
CA ARG A 41 -4.24 -6.31 17.08
C ARG A 41 -5.38 -7.32 16.99
N ASN A 42 -6.58 -6.83 16.65
CA ASN A 42 -7.75 -7.69 16.50
C ASN A 42 -7.57 -8.63 15.30
N PHE A 43 -7.02 -8.11 14.20
CA PHE A 43 -6.81 -8.89 13.00
C PHE A 43 -5.70 -9.94 13.15
N GLU A 44 -4.61 -9.61 13.85
CA GLU A 44 -3.51 -10.51 14.18
C GLU A 44 -4.00 -11.73 14.96
N THR A 45 -4.90 -11.50 15.93
CA THR A 45 -5.51 -12.58 16.71
C THR A 45 -6.33 -13.55 15.84
N MET A 46 -6.89 -13.06 14.73
CA MET A 46 -7.70 -13.86 13.81
C MET A 46 -6.88 -14.66 12.79
N ILE A 47 -5.90 -14.02 12.13
CA ILE A 47 -5.16 -14.63 11.01
C ILE A 47 -3.77 -15.14 11.39
N GLY A 48 -3.25 -14.73 12.55
CA GLY A 48 -1.89 -14.99 13.02
C GLY A 48 -0.90 -13.89 12.60
N TRP A 49 0.10 -13.68 13.45
CA TRP A 49 1.12 -12.63 13.29
C TRP A 49 1.96 -12.79 12.01
N HIS A 50 2.28 -14.03 11.62
CA HIS A 50 3.11 -14.32 10.44
C HIS A 50 2.41 -13.88 9.15
N ARG A 51 1.13 -14.19 9.00
CA ARG A 51 0.35 -13.81 7.81
C ARG A 51 0.14 -12.31 7.74
N LEU A 52 -0.17 -11.69 8.89
CA LEU A 52 -0.34 -10.25 8.96
C LEU A 52 0.96 -9.51 8.60
N SER A 53 2.10 -9.99 9.10
CA SER A 53 3.41 -9.41 8.79
C SER A 53 3.73 -9.48 7.29
N ILE A 54 3.46 -10.64 6.65
CA ILE A 54 3.66 -10.81 5.20
C ILE A 54 2.78 -9.83 4.41
N ILE A 55 1.49 -9.74 4.76
CA ILE A 55 0.56 -8.80 4.11
C ILE A 55 1.06 -7.37 4.28
N TYR A 56 1.43 -6.98 5.51
CA TYR A 56 1.87 -5.62 5.83
C TYR A 56 3.11 -5.23 5.02
N PHE A 57 4.20 -5.99 5.12
CA PHE A 57 5.46 -5.63 4.47
C PHE A 57 5.38 -5.71 2.94
N ILE A 58 4.79 -6.76 2.37
CA ILE A 58 4.75 -6.91 0.91
C ILE A 58 3.83 -5.84 0.29
N SER A 59 2.66 -5.58 0.88
CA SER A 59 1.78 -4.52 0.37
C SER A 59 2.41 -3.13 0.51
N GLY A 60 3.10 -2.85 1.62
CA GLY A 60 3.84 -1.60 1.80
C GLY A 60 4.93 -1.39 0.77
N ILE A 61 5.80 -2.38 0.57
CA ILE A 61 6.89 -2.31 -0.41
C ILE A 61 6.34 -2.15 -1.83
N GLY A 62 5.31 -2.92 -2.19
CA GLY A 62 4.67 -2.82 -3.51
C GLY A 62 4.00 -1.46 -3.74
N GLY A 63 3.38 -0.90 -2.70
CA GLY A 63 2.82 0.46 -2.71
C GLY A 63 3.88 1.52 -2.96
N TYR A 64 4.96 1.51 -2.18
CA TYR A 64 6.06 2.48 -2.37
C TYR A 64 6.77 2.34 -3.70
N LEU A 65 6.93 1.10 -4.20
CA LEU A 65 7.49 0.89 -5.53
C LEU A 65 6.59 1.54 -6.59
N ALA A 66 5.28 1.40 -6.49
CA ALA A 66 4.34 2.08 -7.38
C ALA A 66 4.39 3.61 -7.24
N SER A 67 4.38 4.14 -6.01
CA SER A 67 4.53 5.58 -5.75
C SER A 67 5.79 6.15 -6.41
N SER A 68 6.93 5.47 -6.24
CA SER A 68 8.22 5.91 -6.80
C SER A 68 8.24 5.98 -8.33
N ILE A 69 7.34 5.25 -9.01
CA ILE A 69 7.20 5.26 -10.47
C ILE A 69 6.24 6.37 -10.92
N PHE A 70 5.09 6.49 -10.26
CA PHE A 70 4.02 7.40 -10.69
C PHE A 70 4.21 8.84 -10.18
N VAL A 71 4.86 9.02 -9.02
CA VAL A 71 5.08 10.33 -8.40
C VAL A 71 6.51 10.40 -7.80
N PRO A 72 7.56 10.31 -8.64
CA PRO A 72 8.95 10.13 -8.20
C PRO A 72 9.50 11.26 -7.31
N TYR A 73 8.93 12.46 -7.38
CA TYR A 73 9.39 13.64 -6.65
C TYR A 73 8.64 13.89 -5.34
N MET A 74 7.64 13.07 -5.01
CA MET A 74 6.87 13.22 -3.79
C MET A 74 7.50 12.40 -2.66
N PRO A 75 7.95 13.04 -1.56
CA PRO A 75 8.49 12.31 -0.43
C PRO A 75 7.35 11.56 0.30
N GLU A 76 7.35 10.24 0.23
CA GLU A 76 6.45 9.39 0.99
C GLU A 76 7.15 8.82 2.23
N VAL A 77 6.48 8.92 3.38
CA VAL A 77 6.93 8.33 4.65
C VAL A 77 5.73 7.78 5.41
N GLY A 78 5.94 6.66 6.08
CA GLY A 78 4.97 6.03 6.97
C GLY A 78 4.13 4.98 6.27
N PRO A 79 3.49 4.09 7.04
CA PRO A 79 2.99 2.81 6.54
C PRO A 79 1.70 2.91 5.72
N ALA A 80 1.42 4.04 5.06
CA ALA A 80 0.17 4.30 4.34
C ALA A 80 -0.16 3.20 3.30
N GLY A 81 0.83 2.76 2.51
CA GLY A 81 0.67 1.62 1.60
C GLY A 81 0.35 0.30 2.32
N SER A 82 1.01 0.05 3.47
CA SER A 82 0.75 -1.15 4.28
C SER A 82 -0.64 -1.12 4.92
N GLN A 83 -1.10 0.05 5.36
CA GLN A 83 -2.45 0.28 5.88
C GLN A 83 -3.52 0.03 4.82
N GLY A 84 -3.28 0.50 3.59
CA GLY A 84 -4.11 0.16 2.43
C GLY A 84 -4.20 -1.35 2.23
N GLY A 85 -3.07 -2.06 2.31
CA GLY A 85 -3.03 -3.51 2.20
C GLY A 85 -3.75 -4.26 3.33
N VAL A 86 -3.59 -3.83 4.57
CA VAL A 86 -4.34 -4.39 5.72
C VAL A 86 -5.85 -4.14 5.55
N LEU A 87 -6.25 -2.98 5.05
CA LEU A 87 -7.66 -2.68 4.80
C LEU A 87 -8.25 -3.57 3.69
N GLY A 88 -7.51 -3.78 2.60
CA GLY A 88 -7.87 -4.75 1.57
C GLY A 88 -8.01 -6.17 2.14
N ALA A 89 -7.09 -6.55 3.03
CA ALA A 89 -7.13 -7.85 3.70
C ALA A 89 -8.35 -8.02 4.63
N LEU A 90 -8.77 -6.96 5.32
CA LEU A 90 -9.98 -6.96 6.15
C LEU A 90 -11.24 -7.15 5.30
N ILE A 91 -11.31 -6.53 4.12
CA ILE A 91 -12.44 -6.70 3.19
C ILE A 91 -12.50 -8.16 2.71
N ILE A 92 -11.37 -8.72 2.25
CA ILE A 92 -11.31 -10.13 1.85
C ILE A 92 -11.69 -11.05 3.01
N ASN A 93 -11.23 -10.77 4.23
CA ASN A 93 -11.60 -11.53 5.41
C ASN A 93 -13.12 -11.52 5.67
N VAL A 94 -13.79 -10.38 5.49
CA VAL A 94 -15.26 -10.29 5.64
C VAL A 94 -15.97 -11.08 4.56
N LEU A 95 -15.51 -11.02 3.31
CA LEU A 95 -16.05 -11.81 2.20
C LEU A 95 -15.89 -13.31 2.46
N TYR A 96 -14.73 -13.70 2.99
CA TYR A 96 -14.40 -15.08 3.30
C TYR A 96 -15.21 -15.64 4.48
N ASN A 97 -15.45 -14.82 5.50
CA ASN A 97 -16.16 -15.24 6.71
C ASN A 97 -17.61 -14.73 6.73
N TRP A 98 -18.21 -14.50 5.56
CA TRP A 98 -19.52 -13.86 5.42
C TRP A 98 -20.61 -14.50 6.29
N HIS A 99 -20.63 -15.83 6.34
CA HIS A 99 -21.63 -16.60 7.09
C HIS A 99 -21.37 -16.65 8.61
N PHE A 100 -20.15 -16.39 9.07
CA PHE A 100 -19.80 -16.39 10.49
C PHE A 100 -20.02 -15.04 11.15
N ILE A 101 -20.05 -13.96 10.36
CA ILE A 101 -20.25 -12.61 10.85
C ILE A 101 -21.75 -12.35 11.02
N ARG A 102 -22.19 -11.87 12.19
CA ARG A 102 -23.62 -11.62 12.49
C ARG A 102 -24.28 -10.59 11.56
N ARG A 103 -23.53 -9.59 11.09
CA ARG A 103 -24.02 -8.50 10.19
C ARG A 103 -22.97 -8.19 9.11
N PRO A 104 -22.74 -9.11 8.16
CA PRO A 104 -21.60 -9.03 7.25
C PRO A 104 -21.69 -7.81 6.32
N ARG A 105 -22.89 -7.48 5.82
CA ARG A 105 -23.14 -6.28 5.00
C ARG A 105 -22.75 -4.99 5.72
N LYS A 106 -23.12 -4.84 7.00
CA LYS A 106 -22.79 -3.64 7.78
C LYS A 106 -21.27 -3.53 7.99
N VAL A 107 -20.62 -4.64 8.32
CA VAL A 107 -19.17 -4.68 8.50
C VAL A 107 -18.45 -4.36 7.19
N LEU A 108 -18.88 -4.94 6.08
CA LEU A 108 -18.32 -4.66 4.75
C LEU A 108 -18.48 -3.17 4.39
N LEU A 109 -19.68 -2.61 4.56
CA LEU A 109 -19.94 -1.19 4.27
C LEU A 109 -19.07 -0.26 5.12
N ILE A 110 -18.83 -0.59 6.40
CA ILE A 110 -17.93 0.18 7.25
C ILE A 110 -16.50 0.15 6.70
N HIS A 111 -15.98 -1.02 6.33
CA HIS A 111 -14.62 -1.12 5.78
C HIS A 111 -14.49 -0.43 4.42
N LEU A 112 -15.51 -0.53 3.56
CA LEU A 112 -15.56 0.18 2.29
C LEU A 112 -15.65 1.70 2.48
N ALA A 113 -16.42 2.17 3.48
CA ALA A 113 -16.49 3.59 3.81
C ALA A 113 -15.14 4.11 4.34
N ILE A 114 -14.44 3.33 5.17
CA ILE A 114 -13.08 3.66 5.63
C ILE A 114 -12.12 3.70 4.44
N ALA A 115 -12.21 2.73 3.52
CA ALA A 115 -11.37 2.72 2.31
C ALA A 115 -11.64 3.95 1.44
N ALA A 116 -12.91 4.24 1.17
CA ALA A 116 -13.29 5.43 0.42
C ALA A 116 -12.79 6.71 1.10
N PHE A 117 -12.95 6.83 2.42
CA PHE A 117 -12.42 7.98 3.16
C PHE A 117 -10.90 8.12 3.03
N LEU A 118 -10.14 7.03 3.16
CA LEU A 118 -8.69 7.05 3.01
C LEU A 118 -8.26 7.48 1.59
N PHE A 119 -8.88 6.92 0.55
CA PHE A 119 -8.61 7.33 -0.83
C PHE A 119 -9.02 8.78 -1.12
N LEU A 120 -10.11 9.26 -0.51
CA LEU A 120 -10.51 10.67 -0.59
C LEU A 120 -9.49 11.59 0.11
N THR A 121 -8.91 11.17 1.24
CA THR A 121 -7.87 11.95 1.90
C THR A 121 -6.62 12.07 1.04
N GLY A 122 -6.34 11.13 0.14
CA GLY A 122 -5.20 11.28 -0.75
C GLY A 122 -5.38 12.26 -1.90
N PHE A 123 -6.53 12.94 -2.03
CA PHE A 123 -6.63 14.16 -2.84
C PHE A 123 -6.04 15.39 -2.15
N VAL A 124 -5.65 15.27 -0.88
CA VAL A 124 -4.93 16.30 -0.13
C VAL A 124 -3.44 16.16 -0.45
N PRO A 125 -2.71 17.28 -0.65
CA PRO A 125 -1.27 17.24 -0.88
C PRO A 125 -0.54 16.50 0.25
N TYR A 126 0.59 15.88 -0.10
CA TYR A 126 1.46 15.12 0.82
C TYR A 126 0.86 13.81 1.35
N ILE A 127 -0.22 13.31 0.73
CA ILE A 127 -0.74 11.95 0.94
C ILE A 127 -0.66 11.20 -0.39
N ASP A 128 -0.04 10.02 -0.36
CA ASP A 128 0.20 9.22 -1.56
C ASP A 128 -0.91 8.20 -1.79
N ASN A 129 -1.78 8.48 -2.77
CA ASN A 129 -2.85 7.58 -3.18
C ASN A 129 -2.35 6.40 -4.01
N TRP A 130 -1.25 6.54 -4.75
CA TRP A 130 -0.69 5.44 -5.55
C TRP A 130 -0.18 4.32 -4.66
N ALA A 131 0.58 4.66 -3.62
CA ALA A 131 1.05 3.68 -2.65
C ALA A 131 -0.11 3.03 -1.90
N GLN A 132 -1.12 3.79 -1.52
CA GLN A 132 -2.30 3.25 -0.84
C GLN A 132 -3.13 2.33 -1.76
N LEU A 133 -3.26 2.67 -3.05
CA LEU A 133 -4.00 1.90 -4.05
C LEU A 133 -3.31 0.57 -4.35
N PHE A 134 -2.02 0.61 -4.70
CA PHE A 134 -1.25 -0.60 -4.98
C PHE A 134 -1.08 -1.46 -3.74
N GLY A 135 -0.89 -0.83 -2.57
CA GLY A 135 -0.92 -1.51 -1.29
C GLY A 135 -2.24 -2.24 -1.06
N PHE A 136 -3.38 -1.58 -1.29
CA PHE A 136 -4.71 -2.18 -1.18
C PHE A 136 -4.92 -3.37 -2.12
N VAL A 137 -4.54 -3.24 -3.40
CA VAL A 137 -4.66 -4.32 -4.40
C VAL A 137 -3.79 -5.52 -4.03
N ILE A 138 -2.51 -5.28 -3.70
CA ILE A 138 -1.58 -6.35 -3.29
C ILE A 138 -2.05 -6.99 -1.99
N GLY A 139 -2.55 -6.20 -1.03
CA GLY A 139 -3.12 -6.70 0.22
C GLY A 139 -4.35 -7.57 -0.01
N CYS A 140 -5.25 -7.22 -0.93
CA CYS A 140 -6.39 -8.07 -1.32
C CYS A 140 -5.92 -9.41 -1.90
N LEU A 141 -4.93 -9.40 -2.79
CA LEU A 141 -4.39 -10.62 -3.41
C LEU A 141 -3.69 -11.52 -2.38
N LEU A 142 -2.85 -10.94 -1.52
CA LEU A 142 -2.18 -11.68 -0.46
C LEU A 142 -3.17 -12.22 0.57
N ALA A 143 -4.21 -11.46 0.90
CA ALA A 143 -5.27 -11.92 1.78
C ALA A 143 -6.04 -13.11 1.19
N ALA A 144 -6.35 -13.06 -0.11
CA ALA A 144 -7.00 -14.17 -0.81
C ALA A 144 -6.15 -15.46 -0.76
N ALA A 145 -4.82 -15.32 -0.86
CA ALA A 145 -3.91 -16.45 -0.73
C ALA A 145 -3.76 -16.96 0.72
N LEU A 146 -3.49 -16.05 1.66
CA LEU A 146 -2.97 -16.37 2.98
C LEU A 146 -4.06 -16.59 4.04
N ILE A 147 -5.21 -15.89 3.95
CA ILE A 147 -6.22 -15.94 5.01
C ILE A 147 -6.90 -17.30 5.01
N PRO A 148 -6.90 -18.01 6.16
CA PRO A 148 -7.60 -19.28 6.28
C PRO A 148 -9.11 -19.07 6.14
N TYR A 149 -9.74 -19.89 5.32
CA TYR A 149 -11.17 -19.84 5.06
C TYR A 149 -11.81 -21.05 5.74
N PHE A 150 -12.64 -20.81 6.75
CA PHE A 150 -13.42 -21.86 7.39
C PHE A 150 -14.69 -22.07 6.56
N HIS A 151 -14.92 -23.22 5.93
CA HIS A 151 -16.16 -23.48 5.20
C HIS A 151 -16.75 -24.88 5.44
N PHE A 152 -18.08 -24.91 5.53
CA PHE A 152 -18.94 -26.10 5.72
C PHE A 152 -19.66 -26.51 4.41
N GLY A 153 -19.06 -26.28 3.23
CA GLY A 153 -19.66 -26.59 1.92
C GLY A 153 -18.70 -27.27 0.93
N LYS A 154 -19.22 -27.80 -0.20
CA LYS A 154 -18.51 -28.57 -1.25
C LYS A 154 -17.47 -27.77 -2.06
N GLN A 155 -16.75 -26.82 -1.48
CA GLN A 155 -15.63 -26.19 -2.18
C GLN A 155 -14.46 -27.17 -2.18
N THR A 156 -14.05 -27.58 -3.37
CA THR A 156 -13.02 -28.63 -3.50
C THR A 156 -11.65 -28.04 -3.20
N ARG A 157 -10.76 -28.87 -2.63
CA ARG A 157 -9.34 -28.52 -2.39
C ARG A 157 -8.68 -27.88 -3.63
N HIS A 158 -9.07 -28.33 -4.82
CA HIS A 158 -8.61 -27.77 -6.10
C HIS A 158 -8.96 -26.29 -6.29
N GLN A 159 -10.20 -25.89 -6.00
CA GLN A 159 -10.62 -24.48 -6.13
C GLN A 159 -9.81 -23.57 -5.21
N ARG A 160 -9.49 -24.03 -3.99
CA ARG A 160 -8.64 -23.28 -3.06
C ARG A 160 -7.21 -23.14 -3.61
N ILE A 161 -6.63 -24.22 -4.13
CA ILE A 161 -5.29 -24.20 -4.72
C ILE A 161 -5.25 -23.22 -5.91
N ILE A 162 -6.28 -23.23 -6.77
CA ILE A 162 -6.37 -22.32 -7.91
C ILE A 162 -6.40 -20.86 -7.44
N ILE A 163 -7.19 -20.51 -6.42
CA ILE A 163 -7.22 -19.16 -5.87
C ILE A 163 -5.85 -18.77 -5.30
N VAL A 164 -5.23 -19.63 -4.49
CA VAL A 164 -3.94 -19.35 -3.87
C VAL A 164 -2.84 -19.14 -4.92
N VAL A 165 -2.71 -20.09 -5.85
CA VAL A 165 -1.70 -20.03 -6.92
C VAL A 165 -1.97 -18.84 -7.85
N GLY A 166 -3.24 -18.62 -8.21
CA GLY A 166 -3.64 -17.49 -9.05
C GLY A 166 -3.32 -16.16 -8.39
N SER A 167 -3.72 -15.95 -7.13
CA SER A 167 -3.43 -14.71 -6.40
C SER A 167 -1.93 -14.47 -6.24
N LEU A 168 -1.15 -15.48 -5.87
CA LEU A 168 0.31 -15.34 -5.74
C LEU A 168 0.99 -15.06 -7.09
N SER A 169 0.53 -15.70 -8.16
CA SER A 169 1.05 -15.47 -9.52
C SER A 169 0.76 -14.05 -10.00
N ILE A 170 -0.44 -13.54 -9.74
CA ILE A 170 -0.82 -12.15 -10.06
C ILE A 170 0.01 -11.17 -9.23
N THR A 171 0.17 -11.41 -7.93
CA THR A 171 1.04 -10.56 -7.09
C THR A 171 2.47 -10.54 -7.62
N PHE A 172 3.04 -11.70 -7.94
CA PHE A 172 4.38 -11.80 -8.52
C PHE A 172 4.50 -11.02 -9.83
N LEU A 173 3.53 -11.17 -10.74
CA LEU A 173 3.49 -10.44 -12.00
C LEU A 173 3.44 -8.92 -11.79
N ILE A 174 2.63 -8.44 -10.85
CA ILE A 174 2.57 -7.01 -10.49
C ILE A 174 3.95 -6.53 -10.03
N PHE A 175 4.63 -7.26 -9.14
CA PHE A 175 5.98 -6.89 -8.70
C PHE A 175 6.98 -6.88 -9.85
N VAL A 176 6.96 -7.87 -10.74
CA VAL A 176 7.85 -7.90 -11.92
C VAL A 176 7.60 -6.68 -12.80
N ILE A 177 6.35 -6.33 -13.08
CA ILE A 177 6.00 -5.15 -13.90
C ILE A 177 6.48 -3.87 -13.21
N LEU A 178 6.24 -3.71 -11.91
CA LEU A 178 6.67 -2.52 -11.17
C LEU A 178 8.20 -2.41 -11.12
N PHE A 179 8.91 -3.50 -10.83
CA PHE A 179 10.38 -3.49 -10.80
C PHE A 179 10.97 -3.20 -12.18
N THR A 180 10.47 -3.86 -13.23
CA THR A 180 10.95 -3.62 -14.59
C THR A 180 10.70 -2.18 -15.02
N THR A 181 9.51 -1.64 -14.71
CA THR A 181 9.18 -0.23 -15.01
C THR A 181 10.09 0.72 -14.25
N PHE A 182 10.33 0.49 -12.96
CA PHE A 182 11.21 1.31 -12.12
C PHE A 182 12.65 1.40 -12.65
N TYR A 183 13.21 0.28 -13.11
CA TYR A 183 14.57 0.25 -13.66
C TYR A 183 14.66 0.67 -15.14
N ALA A 184 13.61 0.45 -15.93
CA ALA A 184 13.60 0.83 -17.35
C ALA A 184 13.27 2.31 -17.56
N TYR A 185 12.38 2.87 -16.73
CA TYR A 185 11.88 4.23 -16.83
C TYR A 185 11.95 4.91 -15.45
N PRO A 186 13.16 5.35 -15.01
CA PRO A 186 13.37 5.85 -13.65
C PRO A 186 12.65 7.17 -13.36
N ILE A 187 12.28 7.94 -14.39
CA ILE A 187 11.55 9.19 -14.25
C ILE A 187 10.43 9.19 -15.29
N ILE A 188 9.20 8.94 -14.83
CA ILE A 188 8.00 9.12 -15.66
C ILE A 188 7.31 10.40 -15.19
N ASP A 189 7.66 11.52 -15.82
CA ASP A 189 7.02 12.80 -15.53
C ASP A 189 5.79 12.99 -16.42
N ASN A 190 4.63 12.60 -15.91
CA ASN A 190 3.35 12.83 -16.57
C ASN A 190 2.38 13.50 -15.60
N PRO A 191 1.84 14.69 -15.94
CA PRO A 191 0.93 15.43 -15.06
C PRO A 191 -0.35 14.66 -14.72
N VAL A 192 -0.72 13.66 -15.53
CA VAL A 192 -1.88 12.78 -15.26
C VAL A 192 -1.66 11.92 -14.01
N PHE A 193 -0.43 11.50 -13.71
CA PHE A 193 -0.15 10.67 -12.53
C PHE A 193 -0.23 11.46 -11.23
N SER A 194 0.07 12.75 -11.27
CA SER A 194 -0.12 13.65 -10.12
C SER A 194 -1.59 13.90 -9.79
N TRP A 195 -2.52 13.69 -10.74
CA TRP A 195 -3.94 13.97 -10.55
C TRP A 195 -4.59 13.15 -9.43
N LEU A 196 -4.16 11.90 -9.23
CA LEU A 196 -4.68 11.06 -8.13
C LEU A 196 -4.28 11.56 -6.74
N ASN A 197 -3.16 12.28 -6.62
CA ASN A 197 -2.69 12.86 -5.36
C ASN A 197 -3.13 14.33 -5.19
N CYS A 198 -3.26 15.06 -6.30
CA CYS A 198 -3.84 16.40 -6.30
C CYS A 198 -4.60 16.69 -7.60
N PRO A 199 -5.95 16.66 -7.58
CA PRO A 199 -6.74 16.93 -8.77
C PRO A 199 -6.74 18.42 -9.17
N PHE A 200 -6.35 19.33 -8.26
CA PHE A 200 -6.25 20.77 -8.49
C PHE A 200 -4.80 21.22 -8.66
N THR A 201 -4.17 20.76 -9.73
CA THR A 201 -2.76 21.00 -10.09
C THR A 201 -2.40 22.49 -10.24
N ASN A 202 -3.37 23.37 -10.53
CA ASN A 202 -3.16 24.82 -10.66
C ASN A 202 -3.14 25.60 -9.34
N SER A 203 -3.32 24.93 -8.19
CA SER A 203 -3.24 25.59 -6.89
C SER A 203 -1.80 25.62 -6.38
N LYS A 204 -1.34 26.76 -5.85
CA LYS A 204 -0.01 26.93 -5.21
C LYS A 204 0.28 25.89 -4.10
N VAL A 205 -0.74 25.18 -3.65
CA VAL A 205 -0.73 24.19 -2.57
C VAL A 205 -0.23 22.83 -3.05
N CYS A 206 -0.41 22.50 -4.34
CA CYS A 206 0.05 21.26 -4.95
C CYS A 206 1.31 21.44 -5.81
N ASP A 207 1.92 22.61 -5.73
CA ASP A 207 3.14 22.91 -6.45
C ASP A 207 4.34 22.23 -5.76
N HIS A 208 4.56 20.98 -6.13
CA HIS A 208 5.72 20.20 -5.75
C HIS A 208 7.04 20.81 -6.29
N GLN A 209 6.98 21.83 -7.16
CA GLN A 209 8.16 22.53 -7.71
C GLN A 209 8.89 23.41 -6.68
N SER A 210 8.32 23.66 -5.51
CA SER A 210 9.06 24.30 -4.41
C SER A 210 10.19 23.43 -3.83
N LEU A 211 10.22 22.13 -4.14
CA LEU A 211 11.36 21.23 -3.90
C LEU A 211 12.34 21.15 -5.07
N ILE A 212 12.02 21.72 -6.24
CA ILE A 212 12.86 21.58 -7.44
C ILE A 212 14.12 22.45 -7.38
N LEU A 213 14.10 23.69 -6.87
CA LEU A 213 15.24 24.61 -7.07
C LEU A 213 15.36 25.66 -5.96
N LYS A 214 15.77 25.28 -4.74
CA LYS A 214 16.35 26.29 -3.85
C LYS A 214 17.54 25.92 -3.02
N ASN A 215 18.08 24.72 -3.16
CA ASN A 215 19.48 24.38 -2.94
C ASN A 215 19.60 22.86 -3.07
N TRP A 216 20.00 22.39 -4.25
CA TRP A 216 20.95 21.28 -4.26
C TRP A 216 22.18 21.82 -3.53
N LEU A 217 22.21 21.68 -2.20
CA LEU A 217 23.42 21.91 -1.44
C LEU A 217 24.46 20.99 -2.09
N PRO A 218 25.58 21.53 -2.58
CA PRO A 218 26.68 20.70 -3.02
C PRO A 218 27.16 19.96 -1.78
N ILE A 219 26.84 18.66 -1.69
CA ILE A 219 27.56 17.72 -0.84
C ILE A 219 28.49 16.96 -1.77
#